data_AF-F4SYZ4-F1
#
_entry.id   AF-F4SYZ4-F1
#
_cell.length_a   1.000
_cell.length_b   1.000
_cell.length_c   1.000
_cell.angle_alpha   90.00
_cell.angle_beta   90.00
_cell.angle_gamma   90.00
#
_symmetry.space_group_name_H-M   'P 1'
#
loop_
_entity.id
_entity.type
_entity.pdbx_description
1 polymer ?
#
loop_
_entity_poly.entity_id
_entity_poly.type
_entity_poly.pdbx_seq_one_letter_code
_entity_poly.pdbx_strand_id
1 'polypeptide(L)'
;MADMLSATLLNRTVFHSLSPLHSLAHLASDMESSVNKAPSLIAAIVLGLGISACGYFVGDGVKHLKTNNRYVNVRGLSEKEVRADTAELTIAINFKGNIPGELFPKLEDAQKKIVAELNAQGINEKEITLGQWTSKRTDSFYLKDDPTMPRYNADGSVTIKTHNVAAVEKVVAKLNELQVATEGAIAESKVAYRFNGIGALRAEMIAAATKDARNAALQFATDSGSQVGSISDASQGVFQIFASGSDEDDPTAINKTVRVVTTVTYALQD
;
A
#
# COMPACT_ATOMS: atom_id res chain seq x y z
N MET A 1 -65.87 56.39 34.99
CA MET A 1 -65.64 55.40 33.92
C MET A 1 -65.88 56.12 32.61
N ALA A 2 -64.96 56.23 31.65
CA ALA A 2 -63.66 55.56 31.51
C ALA A 2 -62.79 56.38 30.53
N ASP A 3 -61.49 56.32 30.84
CA ASP A 3 -60.27 56.38 30.03
C ASP A 3 -59.90 57.46 28.99
N MET A 4 -58.59 57.72 29.08
CA MET A 4 -57.71 58.64 28.37
C MET A 4 -57.51 58.32 26.88
N LEU A 5 -57.29 59.35 26.05
CA LEU A 5 -55.98 59.77 25.49
C LEU A 5 -56.18 60.74 24.31
N SER A 6 -55.13 61.52 24.06
CA SER A 6 -54.81 62.29 22.85
C SER A 6 -55.28 63.75 22.81
N ALA A 7 -54.31 64.65 22.66
CA ALA A 7 -54.24 65.60 21.54
C ALA A 7 -53.20 66.68 21.84
N THR A 8 -52.28 66.95 20.92
CA THR A 8 -51.79 68.33 20.71
C THR A 8 -51.19 68.46 19.31
N LEU A 9 -51.70 69.41 18.53
CA LEU A 9 -51.16 69.85 17.23
C LEU A 9 -51.30 71.38 17.11
N LEU A 10 -50.23 71.97 16.55
CA LEU A 10 -50.18 73.12 15.62
C LEU A 10 -50.73 74.48 16.16
N ASN A 11 -50.17 75.65 15.85
CA ASN A 11 -49.75 76.16 14.54
C ASN A 11 -49.16 77.59 14.71
N ARG A 12 -48.48 78.07 13.65
CA ARG A 12 -48.48 79.44 13.09
C ARG A 12 -47.52 80.56 13.54
N THR A 13 -46.90 81.14 12.50
CA THR A 13 -46.64 82.59 12.19
C THR A 13 -45.48 83.40 12.82
N VAL A 14 -44.51 83.70 11.94
CA VAL A 14 -43.67 84.91 11.71
C VAL A 14 -43.95 86.18 12.55
N PHE A 15 -42.91 86.82 13.13
CA PHE A 15 -42.51 88.24 12.89
C PHE A 15 -41.35 88.75 13.80
N HIS A 16 -40.72 89.85 13.35
CA HIS A 16 -39.80 90.82 14.00
C HIS A 16 -38.32 90.46 14.14
N SER A 17 -37.35 91.39 14.12
CA SER A 17 -37.07 92.67 13.44
C SER A 17 -35.72 93.11 14.01
N LEU A 18 -34.84 93.69 13.18
CA LEU A 18 -33.47 94.10 13.49
C LEU A 18 -33.36 95.18 14.58
N SER A 19 -32.30 95.13 15.39
CA SER A 19 -31.44 96.29 15.70
C SER A 19 -30.12 95.85 16.37
N PRO A 20 -28.98 96.52 16.06
CA PRO A 20 -27.65 96.17 16.56
C PRO A 20 -27.13 97.16 17.61
N LEU A 21 -26.21 96.73 18.50
CA LEU A 21 -24.94 97.39 18.84
C LEU A 21 -24.42 96.95 20.22
N HIS A 22 -23.08 96.85 20.22
CA HIS A 22 -22.16 97.08 21.32
C HIS A 22 -21.77 95.95 22.28
N SER A 23 -20.45 95.74 22.28
CA SER A 23 -19.60 95.65 23.46
C SER A 23 -19.45 94.27 24.08
N LEU A 24 -18.39 93.59 23.66
CA LEU A 24 -17.23 93.14 24.47
C LEU A 24 -16.48 92.11 23.61
N ALA A 25 -15.44 92.54 22.90
CA ALA A 25 -14.07 92.43 23.41
C ALA A 25 -13.77 90.97 23.82
N HIS A 26 -13.34 90.14 22.88
CA HIS A 26 -11.91 89.95 22.63
C HIS A 26 -11.20 89.28 23.82
N LEU A 27 -11.52 88.01 24.10
CA LEU A 27 -10.65 87.12 24.88
C LEU A 27 -11.02 85.65 24.67
N ALA A 28 -10.86 85.20 23.42
CA ALA A 28 -10.55 83.80 23.06
C ALA A 28 -10.20 83.74 21.56
N SER A 29 -9.34 84.64 21.08
CA SER A 29 -8.39 84.24 20.05
C SER A 29 -7.25 83.54 20.75
N ASP A 30 -6.69 82.54 20.08
CA ASP A 30 -5.40 81.90 20.38
C ASP A 30 -5.39 80.74 21.38
N MET A 31 -6.03 79.65 20.96
CA MET A 31 -5.58 78.25 21.18
C MET A 31 -6.00 77.48 19.92
N GLU A 32 -5.20 76.73 19.18
CA GLU A 32 -3.78 76.39 19.26
C GLU A 32 -3.45 75.66 17.95
N SER A 33 -2.30 76.02 17.36
CA SER A 33 -1.56 75.29 16.32
C SER A 33 -2.21 75.16 14.93
N SER A 34 -1.65 75.96 14.02
CA SER A 34 -1.22 75.48 12.70
C SER A 34 -0.85 74.00 12.77
N VAL A 35 -1.62 73.13 12.11
CA VAL A 35 -1.20 71.74 11.91
C VAL A 35 0.10 71.80 11.13
N ASN A 36 1.22 71.65 11.85
CA ASN A 36 2.52 71.50 11.24
C ASN A 36 2.39 70.29 10.32
N LYS A 37 2.36 70.50 9.00
CA LYS A 37 2.33 69.40 8.03
C LYS A 37 3.63 68.60 8.07
N ALA A 38 4.68 69.16 8.69
CA ALA A 38 5.97 68.51 8.87
C ALA A 38 5.88 67.18 9.65
N PRO A 39 5.32 67.09 10.87
CA PRO A 39 5.16 65.81 11.58
C PRO A 39 4.27 64.78 10.86
N SER A 40 3.22 65.21 10.14
CA SER A 40 2.40 64.24 9.37
C SER A 40 3.11 63.75 8.11
N LEU A 41 3.90 64.60 7.45
CA LEU A 41 4.75 64.24 6.32
C LEU A 41 5.86 63.28 6.77
N ILE A 42 6.50 63.54 7.91
CA ILE A 42 7.51 62.67 8.51
C ILE A 42 6.89 61.31 8.85
N ALA A 43 5.70 61.27 9.47
CA ALA A 43 5.00 60.02 9.77
C ALA A 43 4.66 59.22 8.49
N ALA A 44 4.20 59.89 7.43
CA ALA A 44 3.90 59.25 6.14
C ALA A 44 5.17 58.69 5.46
N ILE A 45 6.31 59.39 5.54
CA ILE A 45 7.60 58.92 5.02
C ILE A 45 8.08 57.70 5.80
N VAL A 46 8.01 57.74 7.14
CA VAL A 46 8.42 56.61 7.99
C VAL A 46 7.54 55.38 7.74
N LEU A 47 6.22 55.56 7.60
CA LEU A 47 5.30 54.47 7.24
C LEU A 47 5.57 53.94 5.83
N GLY A 48 5.80 54.83 4.85
CA GLY A 48 6.16 54.44 3.49
C GLY A 48 7.44 53.61 3.44
N LEU A 49 8.48 54.07 4.13
CA LEU A 49 9.76 53.35 4.27
C LEU A 49 9.58 52.01 5.00
N GLY A 50 8.75 51.96 6.05
CA GLY A 50 8.44 50.73 6.77
C GLY A 50 7.74 49.69 5.89
N ILE A 51 6.73 50.10 5.11
CA ILE A 51 6.03 49.22 4.18
C ILE A 51 6.96 48.77 3.05
N SER A 52 7.79 49.66 2.50
CA SER A 52 8.78 49.30 1.48
C SER A 52 9.83 48.32 2.00
N ALA A 53 10.32 48.51 3.23
CA ALA A 53 11.26 47.60 3.87
C ALA A 53 10.62 46.22 4.11
N CYS A 54 9.38 46.16 4.63
CA CYS A 54 8.64 44.91 4.75
C CYS A 54 8.46 44.22 3.40
N GLY A 55 8.08 44.96 2.35
CA GLY A 55 7.96 44.42 0.99
C GLY A 55 9.27 43.85 0.46
N TYR A 56 10.40 44.50 0.77
CA TYR A 56 11.73 44.00 0.41
C TYR A 56 12.10 42.72 1.16
N PHE A 57 11.93 42.66 2.49
CA PHE A 57 12.24 41.47 3.28
C PHE A 57 11.35 40.27 2.91
N VAL A 58 10.05 40.51 2.66
CA VAL A 58 9.14 39.45 2.17
C VAL A 58 9.54 39.01 0.77
N GLY A 59 9.85 39.94 -0.13
CA GLY A 59 10.30 39.63 -1.48
C GLY A 59 11.61 38.84 -1.51
N ASP A 60 12.56 39.19 -0.65
CA ASP A 60 13.84 38.49 -0.49
C ASP A 60 13.68 37.10 0.14
N GLY A 61 12.82 36.99 1.16
CA GLY A 61 12.47 35.71 1.77
C GLY A 61 11.80 34.75 0.78
N VAL A 62 10.88 35.24 -0.07
CA VAL A 62 10.23 34.43 -1.12
C VAL A 62 11.23 34.00 -2.21
N LYS A 63 12.22 34.85 -2.54
CA LYS A 63 13.29 34.47 -3.49
C LYS A 63 14.17 33.36 -2.94
N HIS A 64 14.54 33.40 -1.65
CA HIS A 64 15.30 32.32 -1.00
C HIS A 64 14.50 31.02 -0.82
N LEU A 65 13.18 31.10 -0.70
CA LEU A 65 12.32 29.90 -0.70
C LEU A 65 12.22 29.25 -2.09
N LYS A 66 12.43 30.03 -3.16
CA LYS A 66 12.47 29.58 -4.56
C LYS A 66 13.87 29.20 -5.04
N THR A 67 14.84 29.03 -4.14
CA THR A 67 16.14 28.50 -4.53
C THR A 67 15.92 27.14 -5.18
N ASN A 68 16.54 26.98 -6.34
CA ASN A 68 16.35 25.93 -7.33
C ASN A 68 16.72 24.56 -6.74
N ASN A 69 15.90 23.99 -5.85
CA ASN A 69 16.15 22.68 -5.28
C ASN A 69 15.94 21.63 -6.37
N ARG A 70 17.01 21.39 -7.12
CA ARG A 70 17.10 20.34 -8.11
C ARG A 70 17.15 19.03 -7.34
N TYR A 71 16.23 18.12 -7.64
CA TYR A 71 16.21 16.80 -7.04
C TYR A 71 16.27 15.75 -8.14
N VAL A 72 16.88 14.62 -7.84
CA VAL A 72 16.79 13.42 -8.65
C VAL A 72 16.07 12.34 -7.84
N ASN A 73 15.01 11.79 -8.42
CA ASN A 73 14.32 10.63 -7.88
C ASN A 73 14.85 9.39 -8.60
N VAL A 74 15.44 8.49 -7.83
CA VAL A 74 16.04 7.25 -8.35
C VAL A 74 15.43 6.05 -7.66
N ARG A 75 15.39 4.94 -8.40
CA ARG A 75 14.96 3.65 -7.90
C ARG A 75 16.16 2.72 -7.92
N GLY A 76 16.45 2.15 -6.76
CA GLY A 76 17.42 1.07 -6.63
C GLY A 76 16.70 -0.26 -6.51
N LEU A 77 17.24 -1.26 -7.19
CA LEU A 77 16.69 -2.61 -7.25
C LEU A 77 17.64 -3.58 -6.53
N SER A 78 17.07 -4.48 -5.73
CA SER A 78 17.77 -5.66 -5.27
C SER A 78 16.93 -6.89 -5.55
N GLU A 79 17.55 -7.83 -6.27
CA GLU A 79 16.99 -9.14 -6.57
C GLU A 79 17.91 -10.23 -6.03
N LYS A 80 17.31 -11.29 -5.52
CA LYS A 80 18.04 -12.46 -5.03
C LYS A 80 17.27 -13.73 -5.37
N GLU A 81 17.95 -14.65 -6.05
CA GLU A 81 17.43 -15.99 -6.28
C GLU A 81 17.53 -16.81 -4.99
N VAL A 82 16.42 -17.43 -4.62
CA VAL A 82 16.31 -18.28 -3.43
C VAL A 82 15.56 -19.54 -3.78
N ARG A 83 15.84 -20.62 -3.05
CA ARG A 83 15.04 -21.84 -3.12
C ARG A 83 13.89 -21.73 -2.11
N ALA A 84 12.71 -22.24 -2.48
CA ALA A 84 11.59 -22.35 -1.55
C ALA A 84 11.99 -23.15 -0.30
N ASP A 85 11.42 -22.78 0.85
CA ASP A 85 11.69 -23.38 2.16
C ASP A 85 10.52 -24.19 2.72
N THR A 86 9.35 -24.06 2.08
CA THR A 86 8.13 -24.71 2.51
C THR A 86 7.43 -25.24 1.27
N ALA A 87 7.06 -26.52 1.29
CA ALA A 87 6.29 -27.16 0.25
C ALA A 87 4.94 -27.60 0.82
N GLU A 88 3.90 -27.35 0.04
CA GLU A 88 2.54 -27.80 0.30
C GLU A 88 2.09 -28.66 -0.88
N LEU A 89 1.72 -29.91 -0.61
CA LEU A 89 1.25 -30.84 -1.63
C LEU A 89 -0.13 -31.35 -1.21
N THR A 90 -1.12 -31.18 -2.07
CA THR A 90 -2.46 -31.76 -1.89
C THR A 90 -2.73 -32.75 -3.00
N ILE A 91 -3.04 -33.98 -2.61
CA ILE A 91 -3.43 -35.07 -3.50
C ILE A 91 -4.90 -35.36 -3.26
N ALA A 92 -5.74 -35.09 -4.26
CA ALA A 92 -7.15 -35.44 -4.26
C ALA A 92 -7.33 -36.86 -4.79
N ILE A 93 -8.14 -37.65 -4.10
CA ILE A 93 -8.43 -39.06 -4.41
C ILE A 93 -9.93 -39.17 -4.67
N ASN A 94 -10.31 -39.83 -5.76
CA ASN A 94 -11.68 -40.07 -6.15
C ASN A 94 -11.86 -41.53 -6.55
N PHE A 95 -12.86 -42.19 -5.96
CA PHE A 95 -13.37 -43.47 -6.42
C PHE A 95 -14.81 -43.35 -6.86
N LYS A 96 -15.18 -44.05 -7.93
CA LYS A 96 -16.54 -44.09 -8.45
C LYS A 96 -17.09 -45.50 -8.34
N GLY A 97 -18.35 -45.63 -7.93
CA GLY A 97 -19.03 -46.92 -7.91
C GLY A 97 -20.52 -46.82 -7.58
N ASN A 98 -21.13 -47.98 -7.36
CA ASN A 98 -22.58 -48.08 -7.17
C ASN A 98 -23.02 -48.18 -5.71
N ILE A 99 -22.09 -48.53 -4.81
CA ILE A 99 -22.37 -48.75 -3.39
C ILE A 99 -21.33 -47.96 -2.57
N PRO A 100 -21.75 -46.91 -1.82
CA PRO A 100 -20.82 -46.09 -1.04
C PRO A 100 -19.98 -46.89 -0.03
N GLY A 101 -20.58 -47.91 0.61
CA GLY A 101 -19.91 -48.75 1.60
C GLY A 101 -18.71 -49.53 1.06
N GLU A 102 -18.65 -49.79 -0.25
CA GLU A 102 -17.51 -50.46 -0.89
C GLU A 102 -16.42 -49.48 -1.33
N LEU A 103 -16.72 -48.17 -1.40
CA LEU A 103 -15.78 -47.13 -1.84
C LEU A 103 -14.91 -46.62 -0.70
N PHE A 104 -15.43 -46.52 0.52
CA PHE A 104 -14.65 -46.04 1.67
C PHE A 104 -13.42 -46.91 2.00
N PRO A 105 -13.50 -48.26 2.00
CA PRO A 105 -12.30 -49.09 2.20
C PRO A 105 -11.23 -48.89 1.13
N LYS A 106 -11.64 -48.65 -0.13
CA LYS A 106 -10.71 -48.36 -1.23
C LYS A 106 -10.05 -46.99 -1.07
N LEU A 107 -10.81 -45.98 -0.63
CA LEU A 107 -10.27 -44.67 -0.26
C LEU A 107 -9.23 -44.79 0.86
N GLU A 108 -9.53 -45.57 1.90
CA GLU A 108 -8.63 -45.80 3.02
C GLU A 108 -7.34 -46.49 2.56
N ASP A 109 -7.43 -47.53 1.74
CA ASP A 109 -6.26 -48.22 1.18
C ASP A 109 -5.40 -47.28 0.31
N ALA A 110 -6.03 -46.49 -0.56
CA ALA A 110 -5.32 -45.51 -1.38
C ALA A 110 -4.62 -44.43 -0.53
N GLN A 111 -5.29 -43.91 0.51
CA GLN A 111 -4.67 -42.98 1.45
C GLN A 111 -3.48 -43.61 2.17
N LYS A 112 -3.60 -44.86 2.66
CA LYS A 112 -2.50 -45.58 3.32
C LYS A 112 -1.30 -45.76 2.40
N LYS A 113 -1.52 -46.12 1.13
CA LYS A 113 -0.44 -46.25 0.12
C LYS A 113 0.25 -44.91 -0.12
N ILE A 114 -0.51 -43.83 -0.25
CA ILE A 114 0.05 -42.48 -0.41
C ILE A 114 0.88 -42.12 0.83
N VAL A 115 0.31 -42.23 2.03
CA VAL A 115 1.03 -41.94 3.29
C VAL A 115 2.30 -42.76 3.43
N ALA A 116 2.28 -44.04 3.06
CA ALA A 116 3.45 -44.91 3.10
C ALA A 116 4.57 -44.40 2.18
N GLU A 117 4.26 -43.95 0.96
CA GLU A 117 5.27 -43.35 0.08
C GLU A 117 5.77 -42.01 0.61
N LEU A 118 4.90 -41.17 1.19
CA LEU A 118 5.31 -39.91 1.82
C LEU A 118 6.30 -40.15 2.96
N ASN A 119 5.99 -41.11 3.83
CA ASN A 119 6.86 -41.52 4.93
C ASN A 119 8.18 -42.11 4.40
N ALA A 120 8.15 -42.88 3.30
CA ALA A 120 9.35 -43.42 2.66
C ALA A 120 10.28 -42.33 2.10
N GLN A 121 9.73 -41.18 1.70
CA GLN A 121 10.52 -39.99 1.30
C GLN A 121 10.97 -39.13 2.48
N GLY A 122 10.68 -39.53 3.72
CA GLY A 122 11.12 -38.86 4.94
C GLY A 122 10.23 -37.71 5.41
N ILE A 123 8.96 -37.68 4.99
CA ILE A 123 7.96 -36.74 5.50
C ILE A 123 7.42 -37.30 6.82
N ASN A 124 7.29 -36.46 7.85
CA ASN A 124 6.79 -36.90 9.14
C ASN A 124 5.25 -37.01 9.11
N GLU A 125 4.68 -38.01 9.79
CA GLU A 125 3.21 -38.15 9.92
C GLU A 125 2.55 -36.88 10.48
N LYS A 126 3.24 -36.12 11.34
CA LYS A 126 2.73 -34.84 11.88
C LYS A 126 2.59 -33.73 10.83
N GLU A 127 3.29 -33.84 9.71
CA GLU A 127 3.22 -32.90 8.58
C GLU A 127 2.13 -33.29 7.58
N ILE A 128 1.53 -34.47 7.75
CA ILE A 128 0.50 -35.02 6.90
C ILE A 128 -0.87 -34.80 7.54
N THR A 129 -1.80 -34.25 6.77
CA THR A 129 -3.19 -34.05 7.15
C THR A 129 -4.07 -34.87 6.22
N LEU A 130 -4.83 -35.81 6.78
CA LEU A 130 -5.81 -36.59 6.04
C LEU A 130 -7.11 -35.80 5.92
N GLY A 131 -7.60 -35.67 4.69
CA GLY A 131 -8.90 -35.06 4.42
C GLY A 131 -10.05 -35.96 4.84
N GLN A 132 -11.19 -35.34 5.18
CA GLN A 132 -12.41 -36.09 5.47
C GLN A 132 -12.94 -36.77 4.21
N TRP A 133 -13.48 -37.98 4.39
CA TRP A 133 -14.15 -38.67 3.29
C TRP A 133 -15.55 -38.12 3.09
N THR A 134 -15.90 -37.88 1.84
CA THR A 134 -17.24 -37.47 1.46
C THR A 134 -17.75 -38.35 0.34
N SER A 135 -19.06 -38.55 0.27
CA SER A 135 -19.68 -39.26 -0.85
C SER A 135 -20.74 -38.38 -1.49
N LYS A 136 -20.69 -38.25 -2.82
CA LYS A 136 -21.68 -37.53 -3.61
C LYS A 136 -22.38 -38.50 -4.54
N ARG A 137 -23.69 -38.36 -4.67
CA ARG A 137 -24.47 -39.12 -5.66
C ARG A 137 -24.33 -38.44 -7.02
N THR A 138 -24.13 -39.23 -8.07
CA THR A 138 -24.13 -38.74 -9.45
C THR A 138 -25.51 -38.20 -9.80
N ASP A 139 -25.56 -37.05 -10.48
CA ASP A 139 -26.81 -36.39 -10.83
C ASP A 139 -27.70 -37.32 -11.69
N SER A 140 -29.00 -37.28 -11.41
CA SER A 140 -30.00 -38.05 -12.16
C SER A 140 -30.10 -37.61 -13.62
N PHE A 141 -29.66 -36.39 -13.95
CA PHE A 141 -29.52 -35.94 -15.33
C PHE A 141 -28.51 -36.80 -16.11
N TYR A 142 -27.32 -37.06 -15.55
CA TYR A 142 -26.29 -37.87 -16.22
C TYR A 142 -26.65 -39.36 -16.30
N LEU A 143 -27.34 -39.89 -15.29
CA LEU A 143 -27.80 -41.29 -15.29
C LEU A 143 -28.93 -41.55 -16.30
N LYS A 144 -29.67 -40.51 -16.72
CA LYS A 144 -30.69 -40.64 -17.76
C LYS A 144 -30.08 -40.87 -19.14
N ASP A 145 -28.96 -40.20 -19.42
CA ASP A 145 -28.26 -40.31 -20.69
C ASP A 145 -27.40 -41.58 -20.75
N ASP A 146 -26.79 -41.98 -19.63
CA ASP A 146 -26.06 -43.23 -19.50
C ASP A 146 -26.35 -43.94 -18.17
N PRO A 147 -27.27 -44.93 -18.18
CA PRO A 147 -27.64 -45.71 -16.99
C PRO A 147 -26.51 -46.56 -16.41
N THR A 148 -25.41 -46.75 -17.16
CA THR A 148 -24.25 -47.55 -16.73
C THR A 148 -23.26 -46.73 -15.89
N MET A 149 -23.44 -45.41 -15.80
CA MET A 149 -22.57 -44.55 -15.01
C MET A 149 -22.59 -44.91 -13.51
N PRO A 150 -21.44 -44.81 -12.83
CA PRO A 150 -21.36 -44.98 -11.39
C PRO A 150 -22.33 -44.05 -10.66
N ARG A 151 -23.08 -44.60 -9.71
CA ARG A 151 -24.11 -43.85 -8.97
C ARG A 151 -23.56 -42.93 -7.89
N TYR A 152 -22.35 -43.21 -7.40
CA TYR A 152 -21.71 -42.49 -6.31
C TYR A 152 -20.24 -42.25 -6.61
N ASN A 153 -19.77 -41.10 -6.16
CA ASN A 153 -18.37 -40.72 -6.11
C ASN A 153 -17.98 -40.55 -4.64
N ALA A 154 -16.90 -41.19 -4.23
CA ALA A 154 -16.31 -41.01 -2.92
C ALA A 154 -15.01 -40.21 -3.08
N ASP A 155 -14.94 -39.08 -2.40
CA ASP A 155 -13.83 -38.14 -2.46
C ASP A 155 -13.05 -38.18 -1.13
N GLY A 156 -11.73 -38.12 -1.22
CA GLY A 156 -10.83 -37.92 -0.10
C GLY A 156 -9.62 -37.11 -0.54
N SER A 157 -8.78 -36.72 0.42
CA SER A 157 -7.53 -36.04 0.12
C SER A 157 -6.44 -36.37 1.11
N VAL A 158 -5.21 -36.14 0.70
CA VAL A 158 -4.03 -36.13 1.56
C VAL A 158 -3.31 -34.81 1.30
N THR A 159 -3.17 -33.99 2.33
CA THR A 159 -2.47 -32.71 2.27
C THR A 159 -1.23 -32.77 3.14
N ILE A 160 -0.14 -32.19 2.66
CA ILE A 160 1.16 -32.18 3.31
C ILE A 160 1.62 -30.75 3.38
N LYS A 161 2.19 -30.36 4.51
CA LYS A 161 2.90 -29.08 4.66
C LYS A 161 4.21 -29.33 5.40
N THR A 162 5.33 -29.24 4.67
CA THR A 162 6.66 -29.57 5.21
C THR A 162 7.71 -28.55 4.80
N HIS A 163 8.77 -28.44 5.60
CA HIS A 163 9.99 -27.72 5.24
C HIS A 163 10.95 -28.54 4.37
N ASN A 164 10.69 -29.84 4.21
CA ASN A 164 11.50 -30.71 3.36
C ASN A 164 11.05 -30.65 1.90
N VAL A 165 11.38 -29.55 1.22
CA VAL A 165 11.03 -29.30 -0.18
C VAL A 165 11.59 -30.40 -1.11
N ALA A 166 12.78 -30.92 -0.81
CA ALA A 166 13.40 -31.99 -1.61
C ALA A 166 12.64 -33.32 -1.53
N ALA A 167 12.03 -33.65 -0.39
CA ALA A 167 11.18 -34.84 -0.28
C ALA A 167 9.92 -34.70 -1.14
N VAL A 168 9.28 -33.53 -1.12
CA VAL A 168 8.09 -33.27 -1.95
C VAL A 168 8.40 -33.37 -3.44
N GLU A 169 9.56 -32.85 -3.88
CA GLU A 169 10.01 -32.96 -5.27
C GLU A 169 10.12 -34.43 -5.73
N LYS A 170 10.66 -35.31 -4.87
CA LYS A 170 10.75 -36.75 -5.12
C LYS A 170 9.37 -37.42 -5.18
N VAL A 171 8.44 -37.05 -4.30
CA VAL A 171 7.07 -37.55 -4.32
C VAL A 171 6.37 -37.16 -5.62
N VAL A 172 6.49 -35.89 -6.04
CA VAL A 172 5.89 -35.39 -7.29
C VAL A 172 6.47 -36.13 -8.50
N ALA A 173 7.78 -36.41 -8.52
CA ALA A 173 8.41 -37.20 -9.58
C ALA A 173 7.85 -38.63 -9.68
N LYS A 174 7.41 -39.21 -8.57
CA LYS A 174 6.80 -40.55 -8.49
C LYS A 174 5.27 -40.56 -8.54
N LEU A 175 4.63 -39.43 -8.79
CA LEU A 175 3.17 -39.33 -8.74
C LEU A 175 2.49 -40.29 -9.74
N ASN A 176 3.09 -40.51 -10.90
CA ASN A 176 2.59 -41.47 -11.89
C ASN A 176 2.65 -42.92 -11.38
N GLU A 177 3.66 -43.29 -10.60
CA GLU A 177 3.75 -44.61 -9.97
C GLU A 177 2.67 -44.76 -8.89
N LEU A 178 2.45 -43.69 -8.09
CA LEU A 178 1.37 -43.63 -7.11
C LEU A 178 -0.02 -43.71 -7.75
N GLN A 179 -0.21 -43.11 -8.93
CA GLN A 179 -1.44 -43.23 -9.70
C GLN A 179 -1.74 -44.70 -10.00
N VAL A 180 -0.75 -45.47 -10.43
CA VAL A 180 -0.91 -46.90 -10.74
C VAL A 180 -1.14 -47.71 -9.47
N ALA A 181 -0.39 -47.46 -8.40
CA ALA A 181 -0.50 -48.18 -7.13
C ALA A 181 -1.86 -47.96 -6.43
N THR A 182 -2.51 -46.84 -6.70
CA THR A 182 -3.84 -46.46 -6.19
C THR A 182 -4.98 -46.83 -7.15
N GLU A 183 -4.73 -47.70 -8.14
CA GLU A 183 -5.74 -48.11 -9.15
C GLU A 183 -6.34 -46.94 -9.95
N GLY A 184 -5.56 -45.87 -10.14
CA GLY A 184 -5.99 -44.68 -10.86
C GLY A 184 -6.87 -43.73 -10.04
N ALA A 185 -6.89 -43.86 -8.70
CA ALA A 185 -7.77 -43.07 -7.85
C ALA A 185 -7.34 -41.61 -7.65
N ILE A 186 -6.09 -41.25 -7.93
CA ILE A 186 -5.66 -39.85 -7.81
C ILE A 186 -6.36 -39.03 -8.90
N ALA A 187 -7.19 -38.07 -8.47
CA ALA A 187 -7.97 -37.22 -9.36
C ALA A 187 -7.21 -35.95 -9.73
N GLU A 188 -6.49 -35.38 -8.77
CA GLU A 188 -5.75 -34.14 -8.93
C GLU A 188 -4.59 -34.10 -7.94
N SER A 189 -3.47 -33.51 -8.35
CA SER A 189 -2.35 -33.19 -7.47
C SER A 189 -1.99 -31.72 -7.63
N LYS A 190 -1.94 -30.98 -6.52
CA LYS A 190 -1.54 -29.58 -6.50
C LYS A 190 -0.35 -29.40 -5.58
N VAL A 191 0.74 -28.86 -6.13
CA VAL A 191 1.93 -28.50 -5.36
C VAL A 191 2.08 -26.99 -5.33
N ALA A 192 2.42 -26.45 -4.15
CA ALA A 192 2.73 -25.05 -3.95
C ALA A 192 4.00 -24.93 -3.11
N TYR A 193 4.99 -24.25 -3.66
CA TYR A 193 6.26 -23.92 -3.02
C TYR A 193 6.26 -22.47 -2.57
N ARG A 194 6.61 -22.25 -1.31
CA ARG A 194 6.66 -20.93 -0.68
C ARG A 194 8.02 -20.67 -0.09
N PHE A 195 8.36 -19.38 0.00
CA PHE A 195 9.55 -18.89 0.68
C PHE A 195 9.14 -17.96 1.82
N ASN A 196 9.39 -18.39 3.05
CA ASN A 196 9.11 -17.64 4.28
C ASN A 196 10.39 -17.02 4.88
N GLY A 197 11.57 -17.39 4.40
CA GLY A 197 12.90 -16.97 4.87
C GLY A 197 13.31 -15.52 4.60
N ILE A 198 12.37 -14.61 4.25
CA ILE A 198 12.67 -13.19 3.94
C ILE A 198 13.41 -12.50 5.10
N GLY A 199 13.13 -12.90 6.35
CA GLY A 199 13.74 -12.31 7.54
C GLY A 199 15.27 -12.30 7.50
N ALA A 200 15.90 -13.34 6.96
CA ALA A 200 17.35 -13.45 6.88
C ALA A 200 17.97 -12.56 5.79
N LEU A 201 17.22 -12.26 4.72
CA LEU A 201 17.71 -11.51 3.55
C LEU A 201 17.39 -10.02 3.61
N ARG A 202 16.45 -9.63 4.48
CA ARG A 202 15.87 -8.29 4.51
C ARG A 202 16.92 -7.18 4.60
N ALA A 203 17.82 -7.26 5.58
CA ALA A 203 18.82 -6.22 5.83
C ALA A 203 19.83 -6.09 4.67
N GLU A 204 20.32 -7.22 4.17
CA GLU A 204 21.25 -7.29 3.04
C GLU A 204 20.64 -6.69 1.78
N MET A 205 19.40 -7.07 1.46
CA MET A 205 18.71 -6.60 0.24
C MET A 205 18.35 -5.12 0.30
N ILE A 206 17.94 -4.59 1.46
CA ILE A 206 17.69 -3.14 1.63
C ILE A 206 18.99 -2.37 1.42
N ALA A 207 20.11 -2.84 2.00
CA ALA A 207 21.40 -2.21 1.80
C ALA A 207 21.84 -2.24 0.33
N ALA A 208 21.64 -3.35 -0.35
CA ALA A 208 21.93 -3.50 -1.78
C ALA A 208 21.07 -2.55 -2.63
N ALA A 209 19.75 -2.50 -2.42
CA ALA A 209 18.85 -1.60 -3.15
C ALA A 209 19.17 -0.13 -2.88
N THR A 210 19.51 0.23 -1.64
CA THR A 210 19.89 1.61 -1.30
C THR A 210 21.21 2.02 -1.97
N LYS A 211 22.17 1.10 -2.02
CA LYS A 211 23.45 1.30 -2.71
C LYS A 211 23.25 1.45 -4.21
N ASP A 212 22.39 0.62 -4.81
CA ASP A 212 22.05 0.69 -6.23
C ASP A 212 21.37 2.03 -6.57
N ALA A 213 20.41 2.48 -5.75
CA ALA A 213 19.79 3.79 -5.89
C ALA A 213 20.83 4.92 -5.86
N ARG A 214 21.79 4.87 -4.92
CA ARG A 214 22.87 5.86 -4.84
C ARG A 214 23.74 5.86 -6.11
N ASN A 215 24.07 4.70 -6.66
CA ASN A 215 24.85 4.60 -7.89
C ASN A 215 24.09 5.23 -9.07
N ALA A 216 22.79 4.96 -9.19
CA ALA A 216 21.95 5.59 -10.19
C ALA A 216 21.94 7.12 -10.05
N ALA A 217 21.80 7.64 -8.82
CA ALA A 217 21.84 9.10 -8.57
C ALA A 217 23.18 9.71 -8.96
N LEU A 218 24.30 9.03 -8.67
CA LEU A 218 25.64 9.48 -9.06
C LEU A 218 25.79 9.57 -10.58
N GLN A 219 25.26 8.59 -11.32
CA GLN A 219 25.25 8.61 -12.77
C GLN A 219 24.43 9.79 -13.31
N PHE A 220 23.21 9.98 -12.81
CA PHE A 220 22.36 11.12 -13.21
C PHE A 220 23.01 12.48 -12.94
N ALA A 221 23.65 12.62 -11.77
CA ALA A 221 24.34 13.86 -11.41
C ALA A 221 25.52 14.11 -12.37
N THR A 222 26.33 13.08 -12.65
CA THR A 222 27.45 13.16 -13.60
C THR A 222 26.98 13.57 -14.99
N ASP A 223 25.92 12.94 -15.51
CA ASP A 223 25.38 13.20 -16.85
C ASP A 223 24.73 14.59 -16.98
N SER A 224 24.33 15.19 -15.85
CA SER A 224 23.73 16.53 -15.80
C SER A 224 24.70 17.63 -15.34
N GLY A 225 25.99 17.30 -15.15
CA GLY A 225 27.00 18.24 -14.67
C GLY A 225 26.74 18.77 -13.26
N SER A 226 26.11 17.94 -12.42
CA SER A 226 25.77 18.23 -11.02
C SER A 226 26.44 17.20 -10.09
N GLN A 227 26.38 17.45 -8.79
CA GLN A 227 26.84 16.57 -7.72
C GLN A 227 25.66 16.06 -6.88
N VAL A 228 25.77 14.83 -6.39
CA VAL A 228 24.77 14.24 -5.49
C VAL A 228 24.95 14.81 -4.08
N GLY A 229 23.93 15.52 -3.59
CA GLY A 229 23.85 16.06 -2.25
C GLY A 229 23.22 15.09 -1.23
N SER A 230 22.59 15.65 -0.20
CA SER A 230 21.92 14.87 0.84
C SER A 230 20.66 14.17 0.34
N ILE A 231 20.26 13.11 1.05
CA ILE A 231 18.96 12.46 0.85
C ILE A 231 17.89 13.43 1.35
N SER A 232 16.91 13.72 0.49
CA SER A 232 15.74 14.54 0.81
C SER A 232 14.59 13.66 1.31
N ASP A 233 14.37 12.53 0.62
CA ASP A 233 13.32 11.57 0.95
C ASP A 233 13.77 10.15 0.58
N ALA A 234 13.29 9.15 1.32
CA ALA A 234 13.55 7.75 1.02
C ALA A 234 12.33 6.90 1.39
N SER A 235 11.91 6.06 0.45
CA SER A 235 10.78 5.15 0.61
C SER A 235 11.16 3.76 0.16
N GLN A 236 10.87 2.78 1.01
CA GLN A 236 11.10 1.37 0.72
C GLN A 236 9.80 0.73 0.21
N GLY A 237 9.87 0.08 -0.95
CA GLY A 237 8.78 -0.75 -1.46
C GLY A 237 8.62 -2.05 -0.67
N VAL A 238 7.52 -2.74 -0.93
CA VAL A 238 7.28 -4.08 -0.37
C VAL A 238 8.23 -5.10 -1.00
N PHE A 239 8.56 -6.15 -0.24
CA PHE A 239 9.23 -7.32 -0.81
C PHE A 239 8.22 -8.09 -1.66
N GLN A 240 8.63 -8.41 -2.88
CA GLN A 240 7.88 -9.24 -3.81
C GLN A 240 8.62 -10.56 -3.99
N ILE A 241 7.89 -11.66 -4.10
CA ILE A 241 8.44 -12.98 -4.39
C ILE A 241 7.79 -13.45 -5.69
N PHE A 242 8.61 -13.75 -6.69
CA PHE A 242 8.19 -14.27 -7.97
C PHE A 242 8.76 -15.66 -8.21
N ALA A 243 8.29 -16.34 -9.24
CA ALA A 243 9.01 -17.50 -9.76
C ALA A 243 10.32 -17.06 -10.43
N SER A 244 11.36 -17.90 -10.33
CA SER A 244 12.67 -17.58 -10.91
C SER A 244 12.56 -17.43 -12.42
N GLY A 245 13.04 -16.31 -12.97
CA GLY A 245 13.02 -16.03 -14.41
C GLY A 245 11.68 -15.56 -14.98
N SER A 246 10.67 -15.29 -14.15
CA SER A 246 9.44 -14.63 -14.55
C SER A 246 9.06 -13.50 -13.59
N ASP A 247 8.24 -12.57 -14.08
CA ASP A 247 7.60 -11.54 -13.24
C ASP A 247 6.21 -11.99 -12.75
N GLU A 248 5.90 -13.28 -12.91
CA GLU A 248 4.63 -13.88 -12.52
C GLU A 248 4.78 -14.69 -11.22
N ASP A 249 3.73 -14.67 -10.41
CA ASP A 249 3.65 -15.54 -9.24
C ASP A 249 3.21 -16.94 -9.67
N ASP A 250 4.18 -17.83 -9.89
CA ASP A 250 3.91 -19.25 -10.09
C ASP A 250 4.18 -20.02 -8.78
N PRO A 251 3.13 -20.54 -8.12
CA PRO A 251 3.28 -21.31 -6.89
C PRO A 251 4.01 -22.64 -7.11
N THR A 252 4.03 -23.19 -8.33
CA THR A 252 4.67 -24.48 -8.64
C THR A 252 6.18 -24.37 -8.85
N ALA A 253 6.72 -23.16 -9.00
CA ALA A 253 8.14 -22.92 -9.13
C ALA A 253 8.88 -23.09 -7.79
N ILE A 254 9.89 -23.97 -7.77
CA ILE A 254 10.73 -24.23 -6.58
C ILE A 254 11.72 -23.08 -6.34
N ASN A 255 12.32 -22.58 -7.42
CA ASN A 255 13.20 -21.43 -7.37
C ASN A 255 12.36 -20.16 -7.44
N LYS A 256 12.68 -19.21 -6.57
CA LYS A 256 11.96 -17.95 -6.42
C LYS A 256 12.93 -16.78 -6.53
N THR A 257 12.45 -15.67 -7.07
CA THR A 257 13.17 -14.39 -7.05
C THR A 257 12.55 -13.49 -6.01
N VAL A 258 13.32 -13.11 -4.99
CA VAL A 258 12.92 -12.07 -4.04
C VAL A 258 13.36 -10.73 -4.61
N ARG A 259 12.46 -9.77 -4.70
CA ARG A 259 12.70 -8.42 -5.23
C ARG A 259 12.30 -7.37 -4.20
N VAL A 260 13.13 -6.34 -4.04
CA VAL A 260 12.76 -5.12 -3.33
C VAL A 260 13.24 -3.91 -4.12
N VAL A 261 12.37 -2.90 -4.20
CA VAL A 261 12.66 -1.62 -4.85
C VAL A 261 12.70 -0.54 -3.77
N THR A 262 13.79 0.20 -3.71
CA THR A 262 13.92 1.37 -2.82
C THR A 262 13.94 2.63 -3.68
N THR A 263 13.05 3.56 -3.39
CA THR A 263 13.03 4.87 -4.04
C THR A 263 13.71 5.87 -3.14
N VAL A 264 14.72 6.57 -3.66
CA VAL A 264 15.45 7.59 -2.90
C VAL A 264 15.47 8.87 -3.72
N THR A 265 15.17 9.99 -3.08
CA THR A 265 15.27 11.32 -3.66
C THR A 265 16.51 12.01 -3.11
N TYR A 266 17.42 12.39 -3.99
CA TYR A 266 18.63 13.14 -3.64
C TYR A 266 18.51 14.58 -4.10
N ALA A 267 19.03 15.51 -3.30
CA ALA A 267 19.29 16.86 -3.77
C ALA A 267 20.47 16.86 -4.76
N LEU A 268 20.41 17.70 -5.78
CA LEU A 268 21.51 17.97 -6.69
C LEU A 268 22.13 19.34 -6.35
N GLN A 269 23.45 19.39 -6.41
CA GLN A 269 24.25 20.59 -6.18
C GLN A 269 25.08 20.87 -7.43
N ASP A 270 25.35 22.12 -7.75
CA ASP A 270 26.22 22.49 -8.88
C ASP A 270 27.71 22.27 -8.53
#